data_AF-A0AAV6ZMH4-F1
#
_entry.id   AF-A0AAV6ZMH4-F1
#
_cell.length_a   1.000
_cell.length_b   1.000
_cell.length_c   1.000
_cell.angle_alpha   90.00
_cell.angle_beta   90.00
_cell.angle_gamma   90.00
#
_symmetry.space_group_name_H-M   'P 1'
#
loop_
_entity.id
_entity.type
_entity.pdbx_description
1 polymer ?
#
loop_
_entity_poly.entity_id
_entity_poly.type
_entity_poly.pdbx_seq_one_letter_code
_entity_poly.pdbx_strand_id
1 'polypeptide(L)'
;MARLHKIQVTLYTIIFFLGIMENGLVIWIAGFRMKKTINALWFLNLAIADCLCCASITLRVIWKAELIKSSKHIYKTLMTISLIIPMSASVLLLTAMSIDRWVSVMWPFWAKVHRTRKLVRNTAVVIWMLCLVVTGLVCYFSLFYDSRANIQLIETSLLIRLVMLFVIPFLLIFISYVTIFFKLRKSKRPQRSQRPYRIITTVILCFFICWSPLHFWPLIPMDGRDALQLEIEYTIIFFLTYLNSCINPIIYVFMDQDFRHGFLRSIPFKVEIALSEPPDDTSR
;
A
#
# COMPACT_ATOMS: atom_id res chain seq x y z
N MET A 1 23.99 16.91 6.15
CA MET A 1 23.13 16.38 7.23
C MET A 1 21.90 17.25 7.54
N ALA A 2 22.01 18.48 8.05
CA ALA A 2 20.84 19.28 8.47
C ALA A 2 19.79 19.53 7.35
N ARG A 3 20.22 19.81 6.12
CA ARG A 3 19.31 19.97 4.96
C ARG A 3 18.57 18.68 4.62
N LEU A 4 19.28 17.54 4.63
CA LEU A 4 18.70 16.22 4.36
C LEU A 4 17.64 15.85 5.40
N HIS A 5 17.92 16.13 6.68
CA HIS A 5 16.96 15.90 7.75
C HIS A 5 15.67 16.72 7.57
N LYS A 6 15.79 18.01 7.21
CA LYS A 6 14.62 18.84 6.90
C LYS A 6 13.80 18.26 5.74
N ILE A 7 14.47 17.82 4.66
CA ILE A 7 13.81 17.19 3.51
C ILE A 7 13.07 15.92 3.93
N GLN A 8 13.71 15.02 4.71
CA GLN A 8 13.09 13.80 5.21
C GLN A 8 11.81 14.10 6.00
N VAL A 9 11.88 15.03 6.95
CA VAL A 9 10.73 15.43 7.79
C VAL A 9 9.61 15.96 6.91
N THR A 10 9.91 16.87 5.97
CA THR A 10 8.91 17.41 5.04
C THR A 10 8.24 16.31 4.22
N LEU A 11 9.02 15.40 3.60
CA LEU A 11 8.47 14.31 2.78
C LEU A 11 7.60 13.36 3.61
N TYR A 12 8.05 12.96 4.80
CA TYR A 12 7.32 12.06 5.67
C TYR A 12 6.04 12.69 6.24
N THR A 13 6.06 14.00 6.55
CA THR A 13 4.86 14.73 6.96
C THR A 13 3.83 14.78 5.82
N ILE A 14 4.26 15.07 4.60
CA ILE A 14 3.37 15.06 3.43
C ILE A 14 2.72 13.69 3.25
N ILE A 15 3.52 12.62 3.25
CA ILE A 15 3.01 11.25 3.08
C ILE A 15 2.06 10.87 4.23
N PHE A 16 2.39 11.26 5.47
CA PHE A 16 1.52 11.00 6.61
C PHE A 16 0.13 11.62 6.41
N PHE A 17 0.05 12.91 6.13
CA PHE A 17 -1.25 13.59 5.96
C PHE A 17 -1.99 13.07 4.74
N LEU A 18 -1.30 12.93 3.60
CA LEU A 18 -1.90 12.43 2.38
C LEU A 18 -2.47 11.03 2.59
N GLY A 19 -1.65 10.12 3.12
CA GLY A 19 -2.02 8.73 3.34
C GLY A 19 -3.15 8.56 4.36
N ILE A 20 -3.12 9.27 5.49
CA ILE A 20 -4.19 9.21 6.50
C ILE A 20 -5.49 9.80 5.96
N MET A 21 -5.43 10.94 5.26
CA MET A 21 -6.62 11.60 4.71
C MET A 21 -7.27 10.75 3.62
N GLU A 22 -6.51 10.30 2.62
CA GLU A 22 -7.03 9.56 1.48
C GLU A 22 -7.52 8.16 1.87
N ASN A 23 -6.74 7.41 2.65
CA ASN A 23 -7.16 6.08 3.10
C ASN A 23 -8.26 6.16 4.17
N GLY A 24 -8.28 7.19 5.01
CA GLY A 24 -9.39 7.48 5.91
C GLY A 24 -10.70 7.74 5.16
N LEU A 25 -10.63 8.48 4.05
CA LEU A 25 -11.77 8.69 3.16
C LEU A 25 -12.23 7.39 2.50
N VAL A 26 -11.31 6.51 2.07
CA VAL A 26 -11.65 5.17 1.56
C VAL A 26 -12.35 4.32 2.62
N ILE A 27 -11.85 4.31 3.86
CA ILE A 27 -12.47 3.61 4.99
C ILE A 27 -13.89 4.12 5.21
N TRP A 28 -14.09 5.44 5.19
CA TRP A 28 -15.42 6.02 5.37
C TRP A 28 -16.38 5.67 4.24
N ILE A 29 -15.95 5.79 2.98
CA ILE A 29 -16.77 5.48 1.80
C ILE A 29 -17.13 3.98 1.79
N ALA A 30 -16.14 3.10 1.88
CA ALA A 30 -16.34 1.66 1.84
C ALA A 30 -17.10 1.12 3.07
N GLY A 31 -16.89 1.76 4.23
CA GLY A 31 -17.53 1.41 5.50
C GLY A 31 -18.98 1.85 5.59
N PHE A 32 -19.31 3.08 5.18
CA PHE A 32 -20.59 3.71 5.49
C PHE A 32 -21.41 4.16 4.27
N ARG A 33 -20.77 4.46 3.14
CA ARG A 33 -21.45 5.05 1.96
C ARG A 33 -21.70 4.04 0.84
N MET A 34 -20.93 2.96 0.78
CA MET A 34 -21.12 1.87 -0.17
C MET A 34 -21.98 0.76 0.43
N LYS A 35 -22.76 0.09 -0.42
CA LYS A 35 -23.36 -1.21 -0.05
C LYS A 35 -22.23 -2.14 0.38
N LYS A 36 -22.48 -3.02 1.35
CA LYS A 36 -21.51 -4.03 1.83
C LYS A 36 -21.23 -5.08 0.74
N THR A 37 -20.53 -4.69 -0.31
CA THR A 37 -20.12 -5.51 -1.45
C THR A 37 -18.74 -6.13 -1.21
N ILE A 38 -18.34 -7.01 -2.12
CA ILE A 38 -17.03 -7.68 -2.07
C ILE A 38 -15.91 -6.66 -2.29
N ASN A 39 -16.06 -5.74 -3.25
CA ASN A 39 -15.08 -4.69 -3.54
C ASN A 39 -14.91 -3.74 -2.34
N ALA A 40 -16.02 -3.35 -1.69
CA ALA A 40 -15.96 -2.54 -0.48
C ALA A 40 -15.16 -3.22 0.64
N LEU A 41 -15.24 -4.55 0.78
CA LEU A 41 -14.47 -5.28 1.79
C LEU A 41 -12.97 -5.32 1.46
N TRP A 42 -12.59 -5.48 0.19
CA TRP A 42 -11.19 -5.36 -0.25
C TRP A 42 -10.63 -3.97 0.00
N PHE A 43 -11.35 -2.93 -0.44
CA PHE A 43 -10.94 -1.53 -0.24
C PHE A 43 -10.79 -1.19 1.24
N LEU A 44 -11.71 -1.67 2.09
CA LEU A 44 -11.64 -1.42 3.52
C LEU A 44 -10.39 -2.03 4.16
N ASN A 45 -10.09 -3.31 3.88
CA ASN A 45 -8.91 -3.96 4.45
C ASN A 45 -7.61 -3.32 3.97
N LEU A 46 -7.54 -2.98 2.68
CA LEU A 46 -6.35 -2.38 2.10
C LEU A 46 -6.14 -0.95 2.61
N ALA A 47 -7.20 -0.15 2.70
CA ALA A 47 -7.12 1.19 3.30
C ALA A 47 -6.75 1.16 4.79
N ILE A 48 -7.18 0.14 5.54
CA ILE A 48 -6.72 -0.05 6.93
C ILE A 48 -5.22 -0.34 6.97
N ALA A 49 -4.73 -1.24 6.11
CA ALA A 49 -3.29 -1.53 6.02
C ALA A 49 -2.48 -0.29 5.63
N ASP A 50 -2.94 0.48 4.65
CA ASP A 50 -2.28 1.69 4.19
C ASP A 50 -2.31 2.82 5.24
N CYS A 51 -3.43 3.02 5.95
CA CYS A 51 -3.51 3.93 7.09
C CYS A 51 -2.51 3.56 8.19
N LEU A 52 -2.43 2.27 8.55
CA LEU A 52 -1.47 1.80 9.56
C LEU A 52 -0.03 1.99 9.09
N CYS A 53 0.25 1.77 7.80
CA CYS A 53 1.54 2.02 7.19
C CYS A 53 1.94 3.50 7.30
N CYS A 54 1.05 4.43 6.93
CA CYS A 54 1.29 5.86 7.07
C CYS A 54 1.41 6.29 8.53
N ALA A 55 0.59 5.75 9.44
CA ALA A 55 0.69 6.03 10.88
C ALA A 55 2.03 5.59 11.49
N SER A 56 2.67 4.54 10.95
CA SER A 56 4.00 4.08 11.41
C SER A 56 5.10 5.13 11.21
N ILE A 57 4.90 6.09 10.30
CA ILE A 57 5.81 7.22 10.08
C ILE A 57 5.96 8.05 11.36
N THR A 58 4.86 8.30 12.07
CA THR A 58 4.86 9.11 13.30
C THR A 58 5.70 8.45 14.38
N LEU A 59 5.58 7.12 14.54
CA LEU A 59 6.42 6.36 15.46
C LEU A 59 7.91 6.51 15.09
N ARG A 60 8.24 6.42 13.80
CA ARG A 60 9.62 6.62 13.32
C ARG A 60 10.16 8.01 13.66
N VAL A 61 9.37 9.06 13.45
CA VAL A 61 9.76 10.46 13.70
C VAL A 61 9.92 10.72 15.20
N ILE A 62 8.95 10.32 16.03
CA ILE A 62 8.99 10.49 17.49
C ILE A 62 10.27 9.87 18.07
N TRP A 63 10.62 8.67 17.60
CA TRP A 63 11.82 7.99 18.07
C TRP A 63 13.11 8.60 17.52
N LYS A 64 13.17 9.04 16.26
CA LYS A 64 14.35 9.77 15.72
C LYS A 64 14.59 11.08 16.47
N ALA A 65 13.55 11.69 17.02
CA ALA A 65 13.62 12.87 17.88
C ALA A 65 13.90 12.57 19.36
N GLU A 66 14.17 11.30 19.72
CA GLU A 66 14.45 10.84 21.10
C GLU A 66 13.38 11.21 22.13
N LEU A 67 12.13 11.41 21.70
CA LEU A 67 11.03 11.85 22.57
C LEU A 67 10.56 10.74 23.54
N ILE A 68 10.86 9.48 23.24
CA ILE A 68 10.53 8.33 24.08
C ILE A 68 11.83 7.65 24.52
N LYS A 69 12.05 7.56 25.83
CA LYS A 69 13.14 6.76 26.41
C LYS A 69 12.69 5.31 26.56
N SER A 70 13.24 4.39 25.77
CA SER A 70 13.05 2.95 25.96
C SER A 70 14.25 2.17 25.39
N SER A 71 14.32 0.87 25.68
CA SER A 71 15.47 0.05 25.30
C SER A 71 15.57 -0.09 23.78
N LYS A 72 16.80 -0.19 23.26
CA LYS A 72 17.06 -0.38 21.82
C LYS A 72 16.31 -1.58 21.24
N HIS A 73 16.15 -2.65 22.04
CA HIS A 73 15.40 -3.84 21.65
C HIS A 73 13.90 -3.56 21.49
N ILE A 74 13.26 -2.90 22.46
CA ILE A 74 11.83 -2.56 22.39
C ILE A 74 11.57 -1.65 21.19
N TYR A 75 12.43 -0.66 20.97
CA TYR A 75 12.37 0.21 19.78
C TYR A 75 12.42 -0.58 18.48
N LYS A 76 13.46 -1.42 18.30
CA LYS A 76 13.65 -2.22 17.09
C LYS A 76 12.45 -3.11 16.82
N THR A 77 11.90 -3.75 17.86
CA THR A 77 10.69 -4.58 17.77
C THR A 77 9.46 -3.77 17.35
N LEU A 78 9.17 -2.66 18.03
CA LEU A 78 7.98 -1.85 17.74
C LEU A 78 8.03 -1.24 16.34
N MET A 79 9.20 -0.76 15.91
CA MET A 79 9.38 -0.26 14.55
C MET A 79 9.23 -1.35 13.50
N THR A 80 9.75 -2.55 13.78
CA THR A 80 9.61 -3.70 12.87
C THR A 80 8.15 -4.11 12.73
N ILE A 81 7.43 -4.24 13.85
CA ILE A 81 6.01 -4.63 13.86
C ILE A 81 5.12 -3.60 13.18
N SER A 82 5.25 -2.33 13.57
CA SER A 82 4.44 -1.24 13.04
C SER A 82 4.65 -1.00 11.54
N LEU A 83 5.79 -1.42 11.00
CA LEU A 83 6.12 -1.27 9.59
C LEU A 83 5.80 -2.50 8.75
N ILE A 84 6.27 -3.68 9.17
CA ILE A 84 6.23 -4.89 8.33
C ILE A 84 4.82 -5.45 8.23
N ILE A 85 4.02 -5.44 9.31
CA ILE A 85 2.64 -5.97 9.26
C ILE A 85 1.82 -5.19 8.22
N PRO A 86 1.71 -3.85 8.30
CA PRO A 86 0.84 -3.12 7.37
C PRO A 86 1.36 -3.13 5.94
N MET A 87 2.69 -3.08 5.76
CA MET A 87 3.30 -3.18 4.43
C MET A 87 3.04 -4.53 3.76
N SER A 88 3.27 -5.63 4.49
CA SER A 88 3.00 -6.97 3.98
C SER A 88 1.51 -7.15 3.68
N ALA A 89 0.64 -6.63 4.55
CA ALA A 89 -0.80 -6.68 4.34
C ALA A 89 -1.18 -5.91 3.07
N SER A 90 -0.65 -4.70 2.86
CA SER A 90 -0.93 -3.88 1.67
C SER A 90 -0.57 -4.63 0.39
N VAL A 91 0.63 -5.22 0.31
CA VAL A 91 1.09 -6.02 -0.84
C VAL A 91 0.18 -7.22 -1.10
N LEU A 92 -0.08 -8.04 -0.06
CA LEU A 92 -0.81 -9.29 -0.22
C LEU A 92 -2.30 -9.04 -0.52
N LEU A 93 -2.89 -8.00 0.07
CA LEU A 93 -4.27 -7.58 -0.23
C LEU A 93 -4.39 -7.04 -1.66
N LEU A 94 -3.44 -6.21 -2.11
CA LEU A 94 -3.41 -5.72 -3.50
C LEU A 94 -3.26 -6.88 -4.51
N THR A 95 -2.43 -7.87 -4.17
CA THR A 95 -2.27 -9.09 -4.97
C THR A 95 -3.57 -9.88 -5.02
N ALA A 96 -4.19 -10.14 -3.87
CA ALA A 96 -5.45 -10.88 -3.80
C ALA A 96 -6.59 -10.16 -4.54
N MET A 97 -6.66 -8.83 -4.44
CA MET A 97 -7.61 -8.02 -5.19
C MET A 97 -7.38 -8.11 -6.71
N SER A 98 -6.12 -8.14 -7.15
CA SER A 98 -5.76 -8.29 -8.56
C SER A 98 -6.16 -9.68 -9.10
N ILE A 99 -5.97 -10.74 -8.31
CA ILE A 99 -6.44 -12.10 -8.63
C ILE A 99 -7.97 -12.18 -8.66
N ASP A 100 -8.66 -11.60 -7.67
CA ASP A 100 -10.13 -11.57 -7.61
C ASP A 100 -10.72 -10.91 -8.87
N ARG A 101 -10.11 -9.79 -9.30
CA ARG A 101 -10.48 -9.11 -10.54
C ARG A 101 -10.20 -9.97 -11.78
N TRP A 102 -9.05 -10.64 -11.82
CA TRP A 102 -8.69 -11.53 -12.91
C TRP A 102 -9.67 -12.69 -13.06
N VAL A 103 -9.99 -13.38 -11.97
CA VAL A 103 -10.99 -14.44 -11.97
C VAL A 103 -12.35 -13.93 -12.42
N SER A 104 -12.76 -12.74 -11.95
CA SER A 104 -14.03 -12.11 -12.34
C SER A 104 -14.12 -11.79 -13.83
N VAL A 105 -13.01 -11.40 -14.47
CA VAL A 105 -12.96 -11.07 -15.90
C VAL A 105 -12.83 -12.32 -16.78
N MET A 106 -12.03 -13.30 -16.35
CA MET A 106 -11.76 -14.50 -17.13
C MET A 106 -12.89 -15.53 -17.04
N TRP A 107 -13.51 -15.67 -15.87
CA TRP A 107 -14.55 -16.65 -15.58
C TRP A 107 -15.78 -16.02 -14.91
N PRO A 108 -16.56 -15.20 -15.64
CA PRO A 108 -17.67 -14.43 -15.06
C PRO A 108 -18.78 -15.31 -14.46
N PHE A 109 -19.08 -16.46 -15.07
CA PHE A 109 -20.10 -17.39 -14.55
C PHE A 109 -19.66 -18.03 -13.24
N TRP A 110 -18.40 -18.45 -13.15
CA TRP A 110 -17.85 -19.01 -11.91
C TRP A 110 -17.82 -17.96 -10.81
N ALA A 111 -17.35 -16.74 -11.13
CA ALA A 111 -17.31 -15.62 -10.19
C ALA A 111 -18.71 -15.27 -9.69
N LYS A 112 -19.75 -15.27 -10.54
CA LYS A 112 -21.13 -14.99 -10.10
C LYS A 112 -21.61 -15.94 -8.99
N VAL A 113 -21.17 -17.19 -9.00
CA VAL A 113 -21.60 -18.22 -8.05
C VAL A 113 -20.68 -18.29 -6.82
N HIS A 114 -19.36 -18.31 -7.01
CA HIS A 114 -18.39 -18.61 -5.95
C HIS A 114 -17.80 -17.37 -5.29
N ARG A 115 -17.82 -16.22 -5.96
CA ARG A 115 -17.29 -14.97 -5.42
C ARG A 115 -18.24 -14.44 -4.37
N THR A 116 -17.98 -14.80 -3.12
CA THR A 116 -18.82 -14.44 -1.97
C THR A 116 -18.07 -13.55 -0.97
N ARG A 117 -18.83 -12.82 -0.15
CA ARG A 117 -18.27 -12.01 0.95
C ARG A 117 -17.53 -12.86 1.98
N LYS A 118 -18.00 -14.07 2.25
CA LYS A 118 -17.37 -15.01 3.18
C LYS A 118 -15.98 -15.42 2.70
N LEU A 119 -15.84 -15.71 1.41
CA LEU A 119 -14.54 -16.02 0.80
C LEU A 119 -13.54 -14.88 1.01
N VAL A 120 -13.90 -13.66 0.60
CA VAL A 120 -13.01 -12.49 0.72
C VAL A 120 -12.66 -12.15 2.17
N ARG A 121 -13.63 -12.22 3.08
CA ARG A 121 -13.37 -12.03 4.51
C ARG A 121 -12.35 -13.06 5.02
N ASN A 122 -12.55 -14.33 4.70
CA ASN A 122 -11.64 -15.39 5.12
C ASN A 122 -10.24 -15.21 4.52
N THR A 123 -10.15 -14.83 3.24
CA THR A 123 -8.87 -14.51 2.59
C THR A 123 -8.16 -13.34 3.28
N ALA A 124 -8.88 -12.27 3.63
CA ALA A 124 -8.31 -11.14 4.36
C ALA A 124 -7.77 -11.57 5.73
N VAL A 125 -8.52 -12.38 6.49
CA VAL A 125 -8.06 -12.94 7.78
C VAL A 125 -6.78 -13.76 7.59
N VAL A 126 -6.74 -14.65 6.60
CA VAL A 126 -5.53 -15.44 6.29
C VAL A 126 -4.36 -14.54 5.96
N ILE A 127 -4.55 -13.48 5.16
CA ILE A 127 -3.50 -12.51 4.84
C ILE A 127 -2.97 -11.84 6.10
N TRP A 128 -3.84 -11.34 6.99
CA TRP A 128 -3.41 -10.72 8.25
C TRP A 128 -2.62 -11.70 9.13
N MET A 129 -3.05 -12.96 9.23
CA MET A 129 -2.32 -13.99 9.97
C MET A 129 -0.95 -14.27 9.34
N LEU A 130 -0.86 -14.36 8.02
CA LEU A 130 0.43 -14.51 7.32
C LEU A 130 1.36 -13.33 7.59
N CYS A 131 0.83 -12.10 7.62
CA CYS A 131 1.63 -10.90 7.94
C CYS A 131 2.19 -10.95 9.36
N LEU A 132 1.41 -11.45 10.33
CA LEU A 132 1.87 -11.67 11.71
C LEU A 132 3.00 -12.71 11.76
N VAL A 133 2.86 -13.82 11.04
CA VAL A 133 3.90 -14.86 10.95
C VAL A 133 5.19 -14.30 10.34
N VAL A 134 5.09 -13.63 9.19
CA VAL A 134 6.25 -13.01 8.51
C VAL A 134 6.95 -12.02 9.44
N THR A 135 6.18 -11.16 10.11
CA THR A 135 6.74 -10.18 11.06
C THR A 135 7.40 -10.87 12.25
N GLY A 136 6.78 -11.91 12.80
CA GLY A 136 7.34 -12.69 13.90
C GLY A 136 8.69 -13.31 13.54
N LEU A 137 8.81 -13.88 12.33
CA LEU A 137 10.07 -14.41 11.81
C LEU A 137 11.13 -13.31 11.69
N VAL A 138 10.77 -12.14 11.16
CA VAL A 138 11.73 -11.02 11.05
C VAL A 138 12.17 -10.52 12.42
N CYS A 139 11.24 -10.35 13.36
CA CYS A 139 11.58 -9.99 14.74
C CYS A 139 12.50 -11.03 15.37
N TYR A 140 12.22 -12.32 15.19
CA TYR A 140 13.07 -13.40 15.71
C TYR A 140 14.51 -13.30 15.17
N PHE A 141 14.68 -13.22 13.85
CA PHE A 141 16.02 -13.12 13.24
C PHE A 141 16.73 -11.80 13.58
N SER A 142 15.99 -10.69 13.65
CA SER A 142 16.58 -9.36 13.90
C SER A 142 16.88 -9.06 15.37
N LEU A 143 16.22 -9.72 16.33
CA LEU A 143 16.40 -9.47 17.76
C LEU A 143 17.35 -10.47 18.43
N PHE A 144 17.37 -11.72 17.98
CA PHE A 144 18.13 -12.79 18.65
C PHE A 144 19.45 -13.15 17.96
N TYR A 145 19.66 -12.72 16.72
CA TYR A 145 20.81 -13.13 15.91
C TYR A 145 21.60 -11.95 15.32
N ASP A 146 21.95 -10.97 16.17
CA ASP A 146 22.74 -9.77 15.80
C ASP A 146 24.26 -10.03 15.74
N SER A 147 24.69 -11.29 15.64
CA SER A 147 26.11 -11.69 15.69
C SER A 147 26.56 -12.31 14.36
N ARG A 148 27.83 -12.06 13.97
CA ARG A 148 28.45 -12.49 12.70
C ARG A 148 28.27 -13.99 12.38
N ALA A 149 28.01 -14.82 13.38
CA ALA A 149 27.73 -16.25 13.23
C ALA A 149 26.41 -16.57 12.48
N ASN A 150 25.52 -15.61 12.26
CA ASN A 150 24.15 -15.87 11.76
C ASN A 150 23.77 -15.13 10.47
N ILE A 151 24.76 -14.70 9.69
CA ILE A 151 24.55 -13.99 8.42
C ILE A 151 23.64 -14.79 7.47
N GLN A 152 23.82 -16.12 7.39
CA GLN A 152 23.00 -17.00 6.56
C GLN A 152 21.49 -16.94 6.91
N LEU A 153 21.14 -16.81 8.20
CA LEU A 153 19.75 -16.72 8.63
C LEU A 153 19.13 -15.38 8.24
N ILE A 154 19.90 -14.29 8.31
CA ILE A 154 19.49 -12.95 7.89
C ILE A 154 19.27 -12.92 6.37
N GLU A 155 20.21 -13.50 5.60
CA GLU A 155 20.10 -13.63 4.13
C GLU A 155 18.88 -14.47 3.74
N THR A 156 18.64 -15.59 4.44
CA THR A 156 17.46 -16.43 4.23
C THR A 156 16.17 -15.65 4.52
N SER A 157 16.12 -14.87 5.59
CA SER A 157 14.98 -14.01 5.91
C SER A 157 14.74 -12.92 4.85
N LEU A 158 15.81 -12.33 4.30
CA LEU A 158 15.73 -11.37 3.20
C LEU A 158 15.20 -12.04 1.92
N LEU A 159 15.70 -13.22 1.58
CA LEU A 159 15.28 -13.98 0.41
C LEU A 159 13.80 -14.39 0.50
N ILE A 160 13.37 -14.92 1.65
CA ILE A 160 11.96 -15.28 1.87
C ILE A 160 11.06 -14.06 1.68
N ARG A 161 11.45 -12.89 2.23
CA ARG A 161 10.69 -11.65 2.04
C ARG A 161 10.68 -11.17 0.60
N LEU A 162 11.82 -11.20 -0.09
CA LEU A 162 11.90 -10.86 -1.52
C LEU A 162 10.95 -11.76 -2.33
N VAL A 163 10.95 -13.07 -2.09
CA VAL A 163 10.11 -14.00 -2.82
C VAL A 163 8.63 -13.79 -2.49
N MET A 164 8.28 -13.77 -1.21
CA MET A 164 6.89 -13.75 -0.73
C MET A 164 6.21 -12.38 -0.85
N LEU A 165 6.96 -11.29 -0.71
CA LEU A 165 6.42 -9.93 -0.67
C LEU A 165 6.77 -9.10 -1.92
N PHE A 166 7.59 -9.62 -2.83
CA PHE A 166 7.87 -8.94 -4.09
C PHE A 166 7.70 -9.84 -5.31
N VAL A 167 8.50 -10.90 -5.45
CA VAL A 167 8.51 -11.70 -6.69
C VAL A 167 7.17 -12.37 -6.96
N ILE A 168 6.62 -13.11 -5.98
CA ILE A 168 5.32 -13.78 -6.13
C ILE A 168 4.19 -12.75 -6.34
N PRO A 169 4.03 -11.72 -5.48
CA PRO A 169 3.08 -10.64 -5.68
C PRO A 169 3.17 -9.97 -7.06
N PHE A 170 4.38 -9.58 -7.47
CA PHE A 170 4.61 -8.90 -8.75
C PHE A 170 4.21 -9.78 -9.92
N LEU A 171 4.62 -11.06 -9.92
CA LEU A 171 4.27 -11.99 -11.00
C LEU A 171 2.76 -12.22 -11.06
N LEU A 172 2.09 -12.38 -9.92
CA LEU A 172 0.63 -12.56 -9.87
C LEU A 172 -0.12 -11.29 -10.37
N ILE A 173 0.31 -10.10 -9.94
CA ILE A 173 -0.23 -8.82 -10.41
C ILE A 173 0.04 -8.65 -11.92
N PHE A 174 1.26 -8.93 -12.37
CA PHE A 174 1.64 -8.80 -13.77
C PHE A 174 0.83 -9.74 -14.66
N ILE A 175 0.82 -11.05 -14.35
CA ILE A 175 0.09 -12.06 -15.12
C ILE A 175 -1.41 -11.76 -15.12
N SER A 176 -2.00 -11.42 -13.97
CA SER A 176 -3.43 -11.09 -13.88
C SER A 176 -3.80 -9.92 -14.78
N TYR A 177 -3.05 -8.82 -14.75
CA TYR A 177 -3.37 -7.66 -15.56
C TYR A 177 -3.00 -7.79 -17.05
N VAL A 178 -1.93 -8.50 -17.39
CA VAL A 178 -1.55 -8.79 -18.79
C VAL A 178 -2.60 -9.69 -19.45
N THR A 179 -3.11 -10.70 -18.74
CA THR A 179 -4.17 -11.55 -19.28
C THR A 179 -5.50 -10.81 -19.41
N ILE A 180 -5.88 -9.96 -18.43
CA ILE A 180 -7.01 -9.03 -18.56
C ILE A 180 -6.83 -8.14 -19.79
N PHE A 181 -5.63 -7.58 -19.99
CA PHE A 181 -5.29 -6.74 -21.13
C PHE A 181 -5.59 -7.44 -22.47
N PHE A 182 -5.09 -8.66 -22.65
CA PHE A 182 -5.31 -9.41 -23.89
C PHE A 182 -6.77 -9.84 -24.07
N LYS A 183 -7.46 -10.19 -22.98
CA LYS A 183 -8.89 -10.51 -23.01
C LYS A 183 -9.74 -9.32 -23.44
N LEU A 184 -9.46 -8.14 -22.90
CA LEU A 184 -10.15 -6.90 -23.27
C LEU A 184 -9.86 -6.50 -24.72
N ARG A 185 -8.62 -6.64 -25.18
CA ARG A 185 -8.24 -6.35 -26.58
C ARG A 185 -8.93 -7.27 -27.59
N LYS A 186 -9.18 -8.54 -27.25
CA LYS A 186 -9.90 -9.50 -28.09
C LYS A 186 -11.43 -9.32 -28.08
N SER A 187 -11.97 -8.50 -27.18
CA SER A 187 -13.40 -8.23 -27.12
C SER A 187 -13.86 -7.45 -28.36
N LYS A 188 -14.92 -7.92 -29.05
CA LYS A 188 -15.50 -7.24 -30.23
C LYS A 188 -16.20 -5.91 -29.90
N ARG A 189 -16.22 -5.48 -28.64
CA ARG A 189 -16.80 -4.19 -28.25
C ARG A 189 -15.82 -3.07 -28.66
N PRO A 190 -16.26 -2.05 -29.42
CA PRO A 190 -15.41 -0.93 -29.79
C PRO A 190 -14.92 -0.23 -28.53
N GLN A 191 -13.62 -0.39 -28.25
CA GLN A 191 -12.97 0.19 -27.08
C GLN A 191 -12.72 1.68 -27.35
N ARG A 192 -13.72 2.54 -27.11
CA ARG A 192 -13.62 4.00 -27.31
C ARG A 192 -12.59 4.71 -26.42
N SER A 193 -11.97 4.01 -25.47
CA SER A 193 -11.06 4.62 -24.48
C SER A 193 -9.85 3.75 -24.15
N GLN A 194 -8.67 4.38 -24.13
CA GLN A 194 -7.40 3.79 -23.68
C GLN A 194 -7.29 3.68 -22.15
N ARG A 195 -8.30 4.14 -21.41
CA ARG A 195 -8.29 4.26 -19.95
C ARG A 195 -7.97 2.95 -19.20
N PRO A 196 -8.55 1.78 -19.53
CA PRO A 196 -8.23 0.53 -18.84
C PRO A 196 -6.76 0.13 -18.98
N TYR A 197 -6.15 0.41 -20.14
CA TYR A 197 -4.75 0.09 -20.39
C TYR A 197 -3.80 0.96 -19.58
N ARG A 198 -4.07 2.28 -19.52
CA ARG A 198 -3.29 3.20 -18.67
C ARG A 198 -3.32 2.76 -17.20
N ILE A 199 -4.50 2.40 -16.71
CA ILE A 199 -4.66 1.95 -15.32
C ILE A 199 -3.86 0.67 -15.04
N ILE A 200 -3.94 -0.33 -15.92
CA ILE A 200 -3.17 -1.57 -15.81
C ILE A 200 -1.67 -1.27 -15.73
N THR A 201 -1.17 -0.45 -16.65
CA THR A 201 0.24 -0.06 -16.68
C THR A 201 0.64 0.70 -15.42
N THR A 202 -0.18 1.64 -14.94
CA THR A 202 0.06 2.39 -13.70
C THR A 202 0.17 1.47 -12.50
N VAL A 203 -0.73 0.50 -12.31
CA VAL A 203 -0.68 -0.42 -11.16
C VAL A 203 0.62 -1.22 -11.13
N ILE A 204 1.00 -1.80 -12.27
CA ILE A 204 2.23 -2.63 -12.39
C ILE A 204 3.47 -1.78 -12.12
N LEU A 205 3.58 -0.60 -12.76
CA LEU A 205 4.74 0.27 -12.61
C LEU A 205 4.85 0.85 -11.20
N CYS A 206 3.75 1.31 -10.62
CA CYS A 206 3.74 1.83 -9.26
C CYS A 206 4.17 0.76 -8.25
N PHE A 207 3.64 -0.46 -8.36
CA PHE A 207 4.06 -1.57 -7.50
C PHE A 207 5.57 -1.83 -7.65
N PHE A 208 6.05 -2.00 -8.89
CA PHE A 208 7.45 -2.29 -9.14
C PHE A 208 8.38 -1.21 -8.61
N ILE A 209 8.12 0.06 -8.95
CA ILE A 209 8.95 1.21 -8.58
C ILE A 209 8.96 1.42 -7.07
N CYS A 210 7.80 1.28 -6.41
CA CYS A 210 7.71 1.55 -4.98
C CYS A 210 8.35 0.46 -4.11
N TRP A 211 8.22 -0.82 -4.51
CA TRP A 211 8.65 -1.95 -3.70
C TRP A 211 10.04 -2.47 -4.04
N SER A 212 10.48 -2.37 -5.30
CA SER A 212 11.78 -2.88 -5.76
C SER A 212 12.96 -2.38 -4.89
N PRO A 213 13.09 -1.07 -4.61
CA PRO A 213 14.21 -0.57 -3.82
C PRO A 213 14.32 -1.21 -2.43
N LEU A 214 13.19 -1.48 -1.77
CA LEU A 214 13.16 -2.10 -0.44
C LEU A 214 13.75 -3.52 -0.45
N HIS A 215 13.53 -4.27 -1.52
CA HIS A 215 13.89 -5.69 -1.59
C HIS A 215 15.24 -5.96 -2.23
N PHE A 216 15.64 -5.17 -3.23
CA PHE A 216 16.93 -5.35 -3.91
C PHE A 216 18.08 -4.59 -3.25
N TRP A 217 17.81 -3.45 -2.60
CA TRP A 217 18.88 -2.66 -1.96
C TRP A 217 19.69 -3.45 -0.93
N PRO A 218 19.10 -4.29 -0.05
CA PRO A 218 19.87 -5.12 0.89
C PRO A 218 20.80 -6.14 0.24
N LEU A 219 20.62 -6.44 -1.06
CA LEU A 219 21.45 -7.40 -1.81
C LEU A 219 22.68 -6.75 -2.44
N ILE A 220 22.75 -5.42 -2.47
CA ILE A 220 23.85 -4.68 -3.08
C ILE A 220 24.98 -4.58 -2.05
N PRO A 221 26.24 -4.91 -2.41
CA PRO A 221 27.39 -4.73 -1.53
C PRO A 221 27.47 -3.30 -0.98
N MET A 222 27.85 -3.16 0.29
CA MET A 222 27.90 -1.86 0.98
C MET A 222 29.26 -1.17 0.88
N ASP A 223 30.23 -1.80 0.23
CA ASP A 223 31.61 -1.32 0.14
C ASP A 223 31.68 0.05 -0.55
N GLY A 224 32.39 0.99 0.08
CA GLY A 224 32.62 2.33 -0.46
C GLY A 224 31.49 3.35 -0.25
N ARG A 225 30.37 2.99 0.41
CA ARG A 225 29.33 3.96 0.76
C ARG A 225 29.63 4.69 2.06
N ASP A 226 29.55 6.02 2.03
CA ASP A 226 29.64 6.83 3.24
C ASP A 226 28.28 6.94 3.97
N ALA A 227 28.30 7.51 5.17
CA ALA A 227 27.11 7.65 6.00
C ALA A 227 26.02 8.54 5.35
N LEU A 228 26.41 9.54 4.55
CA LEU A 228 25.48 10.43 3.88
C LEU A 228 24.75 9.70 2.76
N GLN A 229 25.47 8.91 1.97
CA GLN A 229 24.93 8.11 0.89
C GLN A 229 23.92 7.09 1.42
N LEU A 230 24.28 6.36 2.48
CA LEU A 230 23.35 5.42 3.13
C LEU A 230 22.08 6.13 3.62
N GLU A 231 22.21 7.32 4.22
CA GLU A 231 21.04 8.07 4.69
C GLU A 231 20.13 8.53 3.54
N ILE A 232 20.70 8.94 2.40
CA ILE A 232 19.94 9.30 1.19
C ILE A 232 19.22 8.06 0.64
N GLU A 233 19.90 6.93 0.52
CA GLU A 233 19.33 5.68 0.01
C GLU A 233 18.18 5.20 0.88
N TYR A 234 18.34 5.17 2.21
CA TYR A 234 17.26 4.85 3.14
C TYR A 234 16.06 5.80 3.00
N THR A 235 16.33 7.09 2.81
CA THR A 235 15.27 8.09 2.61
C THR A 235 14.45 7.78 1.37
N ILE A 236 15.11 7.50 0.25
CA ILE A 236 14.46 7.18 -1.03
C ILE A 236 13.66 5.88 -0.90
N ILE A 237 14.24 4.83 -0.32
CA ILE A 237 13.60 3.52 -0.17
C ILE A 237 12.32 3.63 0.67
N PHE A 238 12.40 4.24 1.86
CA PHE A 238 11.23 4.37 2.72
C PHE A 238 10.20 5.32 2.11
N PHE A 239 10.63 6.43 1.50
CA PHE A 239 9.72 7.34 0.78
C PHE A 239 8.91 6.59 -0.28
N LEU A 240 9.58 5.82 -1.15
CA LEU A 240 8.92 5.03 -2.19
C LEU A 240 8.00 3.95 -1.61
N THR A 241 8.42 3.29 -0.52
CA THR A 241 7.61 2.28 0.14
C THR A 241 6.31 2.87 0.69
N TYR A 242 6.38 4.02 1.37
CA TYR A 242 5.19 4.69 1.90
C TYR A 242 4.33 5.34 0.81
N LEU A 243 4.95 5.81 -0.28
CA LEU A 243 4.24 6.38 -1.43
C LEU A 243 3.25 5.37 -2.05
N ASN A 244 3.58 4.07 -2.02
CA ASN A 244 2.67 3.03 -2.48
C ASN A 244 1.29 3.08 -1.77
N SER A 245 1.28 3.34 -0.47
CA SER A 245 0.05 3.46 0.33
C SER A 245 -0.78 4.71 -0.01
N CYS A 246 -0.18 5.77 -0.58
CA CYS A 246 -0.90 6.94 -1.08
C CYS A 246 -1.43 6.75 -2.51
N ILE A 247 -0.76 5.96 -3.34
CA ILE A 247 -1.18 5.73 -4.73
C ILE A 247 -2.44 4.85 -4.80
N ASN A 248 -2.64 3.96 -3.84
CA ASN A 248 -3.72 2.97 -3.81
C ASN A 248 -5.15 3.58 -3.95
N PRO A 249 -5.57 4.57 -3.15
CA PRO A 249 -6.87 5.26 -3.33
C PRO A 249 -7.09 5.84 -4.73
N ILE A 250 -6.05 6.43 -5.33
CA ILE A 250 -6.10 7.01 -6.68
C ILE A 250 -6.41 5.91 -7.70
N ILE A 251 -5.72 4.78 -7.60
CA ILE A 251 -5.95 3.61 -8.45
C ILE A 251 -7.42 3.17 -8.39
N TYR A 252 -8.06 3.12 -7.22
CA TYR A 252 -9.45 2.67 -7.08
C TYR A 252 -10.46 3.56 -7.80
N VAL A 253 -10.31 4.88 -7.69
CA VAL A 253 -11.18 5.85 -8.38
C VAL A 253 -11.15 5.62 -9.90
N PHE A 254 -10.02 5.18 -10.43
CA PHE A 254 -9.91 4.86 -11.84
C PHE A 254 -10.34 3.43 -12.20
N MET A 255 -10.15 2.47 -11.29
CA MET A 255 -10.34 1.04 -11.50
C MET A 255 -11.75 0.53 -11.30
N ASP A 256 -12.53 1.11 -10.38
CA ASP A 256 -13.80 0.57 -9.91
C ASP A 256 -14.91 1.61 -9.98
N GLN A 257 -15.97 1.30 -10.74
CA GLN A 257 -17.05 2.26 -11.00
C GLN A 257 -17.89 2.52 -9.75
N ASP A 258 -18.16 1.49 -8.94
CA ASP A 258 -18.95 1.63 -7.72
C ASP A 258 -18.23 2.52 -6.71
N PHE A 259 -16.92 2.30 -6.54
CA PHE A 259 -16.08 3.15 -5.72
C PHE A 259 -16.02 4.58 -6.24
N ARG A 260 -15.79 4.77 -7.56
CA ARG A 260 -15.79 6.10 -8.17
C ARG A 260 -17.11 6.83 -7.95
N HIS A 261 -18.26 6.17 -8.10
CA HIS A 261 -19.55 6.78 -7.83
C HIS A 261 -19.77 7.10 -6.34
N GLY A 262 -19.35 6.20 -5.45
CA GLY A 262 -19.37 6.45 -4.00
C GLY A 262 -18.50 7.64 -3.61
N PHE A 263 -17.30 7.75 -4.19
CA PHE A 263 -16.36 8.84 -4.01
C PHE A 263 -16.89 10.17 -4.54
N LEU A 264 -17.38 10.20 -5.79
CA LEU A 264 -17.93 11.42 -6.39
C LEU A 264 -19.20 11.93 -5.70
N ARG A 265 -20.03 11.04 -5.12
CA ARG A 265 -21.17 11.44 -4.27
C ARG A 265 -20.75 11.94 -2.89
N SER A 266 -19.55 11.59 -2.46
CA SER A 266 -19.00 11.89 -1.15
C SER A 266 -18.21 13.21 -1.15
N ILE A 267 -17.55 13.53 -2.27
CA ILE A 267 -17.13 14.89 -2.59
C ILE A 267 -18.43 15.68 -2.82
N PRO A 268 -18.85 16.54 -1.89
CA PRO A 268 -20.17 17.09 -1.99
C PRO A 268 -20.19 18.16 -3.09
N PHE A 269 -21.34 18.22 -3.75
CA PHE A 269 -22.05 19.42 -4.24
C PHE A 269 -21.96 20.68 -3.33
N LYS A 270 -21.28 20.60 -2.17
CA LYS A 270 -20.95 21.71 -1.27
C LYS A 270 -19.83 22.61 -1.78
N VAL A 271 -18.97 22.19 -2.70
CA VAL A 271 -18.11 23.15 -3.42
C VAL A 271 -18.99 24.07 -4.27
N GLU A 272 -20.04 23.51 -4.89
CA GLU A 272 -21.01 24.28 -5.67
C GLU A 272 -21.90 25.16 -4.77
N ILE A 273 -22.33 24.67 -3.59
CA ILE A 273 -23.09 25.48 -2.60
C ILE A 273 -22.22 26.57 -1.96
N ALA A 274 -20.96 26.28 -1.58
CA ALA A 274 -20.04 27.26 -0.99
C ALA A 274 -19.48 28.26 -2.01
N LEU A 275 -19.52 27.95 -3.31
CA LEU A 275 -19.25 28.91 -4.40
C LEU A 275 -20.51 29.69 -4.83
N SER A 276 -21.69 29.31 -4.33
CA SER A 276 -22.97 29.96 -4.65
C SER A 276 -23.53 30.84 -3.53
N GLU A 277 -22.75 31.14 -2.48
CA GLU A 277 -23.11 32.22 -1.56
C GLU A 277 -23.14 33.55 -2.34
N PRO A 278 -24.30 34.24 -2.43
CA PRO A 278 -24.36 35.56 -3.04
C PRO A 278 -23.63 36.59 -2.16
N PRO A 279 -23.12 37.70 -2.73
CA PRO A 279 -22.40 38.71 -1.97
C PRO A 279 -23.28 39.30 -0.86
N ASP A 280 -22.67 39.47 0.32
CA ASP A 280 -23.25 40.14 1.50
C ASP A 280 -24.02 41.39 1.09
N ASP A 281 -25.32 41.39 1.35
CA ASP A 281 -26.15 42.58 1.26
C ASP A 281 -26.00 43.37 2.58
N THR A 282 -24.84 44.00 2.75
CA THR A 282 -24.70 45.09 3.73
C THR A 282 -25.52 46.28 3.25
N SER A 283 -26.82 46.28 3.56
CA SER A 283 -27.59 47.51 3.67
C SER A 283 -28.80 47.36 4.60
N ARG A 284 -28.60 47.65 5.89
CA ARG A 284 -29.38 48.61 6.70
C ARG A 284 -29.00 48.56 8.17
#